data_AF-A0A6N7Q720-F1
#
_entry.id   AF-A0A6N7Q720-F1
#
_cell.length_a   1.000
_cell.length_b   1.000
_cell.length_c   1.000
_cell.angle_alpha   90.00
_cell.angle_beta   90.00
_cell.angle_gamma   90.00
#
_symmetry.space_group_name_H-M   'P 1'
#
loop_
_entity.id
_entity.type
_entity.pdbx_description
1 polymer ?
#
loop_
_entity_poly.entity_id
_entity_poly.type
_entity_poly.pdbx_seq_one_letter_code
_entity_poly.pdbx_strand_id
1 'polypeptide(L)'
;MPENPYATPQAQSAQSAPPLAKAPDTITRKIAVGCIVAWLSAAISLIFAIMQFANGSVGGGILFSIDVVLIGVCAYGLHRHSRIAALLLVVYCILARLILLASGNLNGMVLGVIILLVYLGAARGTFQYHRWLQQERRFPSSQRPRVSDDPLFRTRPPESTTAEAAITDVPVPPAH
;
A
#
# COMPACT_ATOMS: atom_id res chain seq x y z
N MET A 1 49.11 -22.59 9.69
CA MET A 1 47.85 -23.26 9.34
C MET A 1 47.54 -22.92 7.89
N PRO A 2 47.35 -23.91 7.00
CA PRO A 2 47.16 -23.68 5.58
C PRO A 2 45.81 -23.01 5.31
N GLU A 3 45.83 -21.92 4.55
CA GLU A 3 44.69 -21.15 4.08
C GLU A 3 43.86 -22.03 3.14
N ASN A 4 42.56 -22.20 3.41
CA ASN A 4 41.69 -23.09 2.64
C ASN A 4 41.27 -22.41 1.32
N PRO A 5 41.75 -22.87 0.15
CA PRO A 5 41.43 -22.24 -1.14
C PRO A 5 39.97 -22.46 -1.57
N TYR A 6 39.22 -23.30 -0.86
CA TYR A 6 37.77 -23.49 -1.04
C TYR A 6 36.93 -22.71 -0.03
N ALA A 7 37.53 -21.74 0.68
CA ALA A 7 36.75 -20.79 1.46
C ALA A 7 35.85 -20.01 0.50
N THR A 8 34.55 -20.36 0.47
CA THR A 8 33.54 -19.61 -0.28
C THR A 8 33.62 -18.15 0.18
N PRO A 9 33.67 -17.18 -0.75
CA PRO A 9 33.56 -15.77 -0.38
C PRO A 9 32.36 -15.63 0.55
N GLN A 10 32.59 -15.20 1.79
CA GLN A 10 31.49 -14.95 2.69
C GLN A 10 30.68 -13.82 2.06
N ALA A 11 29.57 -14.19 1.40
CA ALA A 11 28.60 -13.25 0.90
C ALA A 11 28.26 -12.35 2.08
N GLN A 12 28.56 -11.07 1.93
CA GLN A 12 28.46 -10.04 2.96
C GLN A 12 26.98 -9.87 3.34
N SER A 13 26.46 -10.80 4.14
CA SER A 13 25.04 -10.97 4.47
C SER A 13 24.61 -10.04 5.60
N ALA A 14 25.13 -8.81 5.59
CA ALA A 14 24.84 -7.79 6.60
C ALA A 14 24.81 -6.37 6.02
N GLN A 15 24.60 -6.20 4.71
CA GLN A 15 24.05 -4.94 4.22
C GLN A 15 22.56 -4.94 4.57
N SER A 16 22.26 -4.35 5.73
CA SER A 16 20.92 -3.93 6.15
C SER A 16 20.16 -3.44 4.93
N ALA A 17 19.10 -4.18 4.56
CA ALA A 17 18.31 -3.90 3.37
C ALA A 17 18.01 -2.39 3.32
N PRO A 18 18.36 -1.70 2.22
CA PRO A 18 18.06 -0.28 2.10
C PRO A 18 16.56 -0.07 2.39
N PRO A 19 16.19 1.00 3.11
CA PRO A 19 14.80 1.25 3.46
C PRO A 19 13.98 1.22 2.17
N LEU A 20 13.04 0.28 2.10
CA LEU A 20 12.16 0.09 0.94
C LEU A 20 11.56 1.44 0.58
N ALA A 21 11.73 1.85 -0.69
CA ALA A 21 11.14 3.09 -1.19
C ALA A 21 9.65 3.13 -0.83
N LYS A 22 9.14 4.26 -0.35
CA LYS A 22 7.75 4.36 0.08
C LYS A 22 6.82 3.98 -1.08
N ALA A 23 5.93 3.02 -0.86
CA ALA A 23 4.96 2.60 -1.87
C ALA A 23 4.13 3.82 -2.32
N PRO A 24 3.77 3.93 -3.61
CA PRO A 24 3.03 5.07 -4.11
C PRO A 24 1.69 5.21 -3.39
N ASP A 25 1.40 6.42 -2.91
CA ASP A 25 0.25 6.73 -2.05
C ASP A 25 -1.11 6.42 -2.71
N THR A 26 -1.14 6.32 -4.04
CA THR A 26 -2.34 5.95 -4.82
C THR A 26 -2.79 4.50 -4.58
N ILE A 27 -1.86 3.59 -4.28
CA ILE A 27 -2.17 2.17 -4.01
C ILE A 27 -2.65 2.01 -2.57
N THR A 28 -1.95 2.64 -1.63
CA THR A 28 -2.27 2.56 -0.19
C THR A 28 -3.62 3.19 0.13
N ARG A 29 -3.97 4.30 -0.54
CA ARG A 29 -5.27 4.96 -0.37
C ARG A 29 -6.45 4.05 -0.73
N LYS A 30 -6.35 3.25 -1.80
CA LYS A 30 -7.43 2.32 -2.20
C LYS A 30 -7.63 1.20 -1.17
N ILE A 31 -6.54 0.71 -0.58
CA ILE A 31 -6.59 -0.30 0.48
C ILE A 31 -7.19 0.31 1.76
N ALA A 32 -6.80 1.54 2.10
CA ALA A 32 -7.31 2.25 3.28
C ALA A 32 -8.83 2.47 3.19
N VAL A 33 -9.35 2.92 2.05
CA VAL A 33 -10.80 3.08 1.84
C VAL A 33 -11.52 1.74 2.00
N GLY A 34 -10.99 0.65 1.44
CA GLY A 34 -11.55 -0.68 1.63
C GLY A 34 -11.57 -1.13 3.09
N CYS A 35 -10.53 -0.80 3.85
CA CYS A 35 -10.44 -1.12 5.27
C CYS A 35 -11.47 -0.33 6.10
N ILE A 36 -11.64 0.97 5.81
CA ILE A 36 -12.65 1.81 6.47
C ILE A 36 -14.06 1.27 6.20
N VAL A 37 -14.36 0.90 4.95
CA VAL A 37 -15.66 0.32 4.59
C VAL A 37 -15.86 -1.04 5.27
N ALA A 38 -14.82 -1.87 5.40
CA ALA A 38 -14.89 -3.12 6.13
C ALA A 38 -15.24 -2.92 7.61
N TRP A 39 -14.54 -2.01 8.30
CA TRP A 39 -14.83 -1.67 9.69
C TRP A 39 -16.23 -1.10 9.87
N LEU A 40 -16.68 -0.22 8.96
CA LEU A 40 -18.03 0.31 8.98
C LEU A 40 -19.06 -0.80 8.82
N SER A 41 -18.84 -1.74 7.90
CA SER A 41 -19.75 -2.87 7.69
C SER A 41 -19.81 -3.80 8.90
N ALA A 42 -18.67 -4.10 9.54
CA ALA A 42 -18.62 -4.88 10.77
C ALA A 42 -19.37 -4.20 11.92
N ALA A 43 -19.23 -2.87 12.05
CA ALA A 43 -19.96 -2.10 13.06
C ALA A 43 -21.47 -2.15 12.83
N ILE A 44 -21.93 -2.04 11.58
CA ILE A 44 -23.34 -2.19 11.23
C ILE A 44 -23.84 -3.60 11.57
N SER A 45 -23.11 -4.65 11.16
CA SER A 45 -23.48 -6.04 11.48
C SER A 45 -23.53 -6.29 12.99
N LEU A 46 -22.66 -5.64 13.78
CA LEU A 46 -22.67 -5.74 15.24
C LEU A 46 -23.93 -5.13 15.84
N ILE A 47 -24.37 -3.97 15.34
CA ILE A 47 -25.63 -3.34 15.78
C ILE A 47 -26.81 -4.27 15.50
N PHE A 48 -26.87 -4.87 14.31
CA PHE A 48 -27.90 -5.86 13.98
C PHE A 48 -27.86 -7.10 14.88
N ALA A 49 -26.66 -7.60 15.22
CA ALA A 49 -26.51 -8.71 16.16
C ALA A 49 -27.12 -8.35 17.54
N ILE A 50 -26.80 -7.16 18.06
CA ILE A 50 -27.33 -6.67 19.36
C ILE A 50 -28.86 -6.53 19.29
N MET A 51 -29.40 -5.96 18.20
CA MET A 51 -30.86 -5.86 18.02
C MET A 51 -31.55 -7.22 17.99
N GLN A 52 -30.95 -8.23 17.36
CA GLN A 52 -31.52 -9.58 17.34
C GLN A 52 -31.50 -10.26 18.72
N PHE A 53 -30.45 -10.05 19.51
CA PHE A 53 -30.43 -10.49 20.89
C PHE A 53 -31.49 -9.76 21.75
N ALA A 54 -31.66 -8.45 21.56
CA ALA A 54 -32.70 -7.68 22.24
C ALA A 54 -34.12 -8.15 21.87
N ASN A 55 -34.33 -8.61 20.63
CA ASN A 55 -35.59 -9.19 20.16
C ASN A 55 -35.79 -10.67 20.58
N GLY A 56 -34.87 -11.26 21.37
CA GLY A 56 -34.95 -12.64 21.84
C GLY A 56 -34.61 -13.70 20.78
N SER A 57 -34.14 -13.31 19.60
CA SER A 57 -33.75 -14.24 18.52
C SER A 57 -32.30 -14.67 18.69
N VAL A 58 -32.08 -15.72 19.50
CA VAL A 58 -30.74 -16.27 19.75
C VAL A 58 -30.08 -16.78 18.46
N GLY A 59 -30.86 -17.44 17.59
CA GLY A 59 -30.34 -17.97 16.32
C GLY A 59 -29.87 -16.88 15.34
N GLY A 60 -30.63 -15.79 15.22
CA GLY A 60 -30.22 -14.65 14.39
C GLY A 60 -29.00 -13.94 14.98
N GLY A 61 -28.98 -13.73 16.30
CA GLY A 61 -27.86 -13.10 17.00
C GLY A 61 -26.52 -13.82 16.79
N ILE A 62 -26.51 -15.16 16.85
CA ILE A 62 -25.30 -15.97 16.62
C ILE A 62 -24.81 -15.82 15.18
N LEU A 63 -25.71 -15.89 14.18
CA LEU A 63 -25.34 -15.76 12.77
C LEU A 63 -24.70 -14.40 12.47
N PHE A 64 -25.28 -13.31 12.96
CA PHE A 64 -24.70 -11.97 12.81
C PHE A 64 -23.39 -11.80 13.59
N SER A 65 -23.24 -12.47 14.74
CA SER A 65 -21.99 -12.42 15.50
C SER A 65 -20.84 -13.11 14.78
N ILE A 66 -21.11 -14.26 14.15
CA ILE A 66 -20.14 -14.95 13.28
C ILE A 66 -19.73 -14.04 12.12
N ASP A 67 -20.69 -13.36 11.51
CA ASP A 67 -20.45 -12.42 10.41
C ASP A 67 -19.52 -11.27 10.85
N VAL A 68 -19.77 -10.65 12.01
CA VAL A 68 -18.90 -9.60 12.57
C VAL A 68 -17.47 -10.10 12.80
N VAL A 69 -17.31 -11.30 13.36
CA VAL A 69 -15.98 -11.90 13.59
C VAL A 69 -15.29 -12.17 12.25
N LEU A 70 -16.02 -12.68 11.25
CA LEU A 70 -15.46 -12.99 9.94
C LEU A 70 -15.00 -11.71 9.22
N ILE A 71 -15.83 -10.67 9.20
CA ILE A 71 -15.50 -9.36 8.61
C ILE A 71 -14.34 -8.72 9.38
N GLY A 72 -14.33 -8.79 10.72
CA GLY A 72 -13.27 -8.25 11.56
C GLY A 72 -11.91 -8.92 11.32
N VAL A 73 -11.88 -10.24 11.24
CA VAL A 73 -10.65 -11.01 10.90
C VAL A 73 -10.19 -10.68 9.48
N CYS A 74 -11.11 -10.54 8.53
CA CYS A 74 -10.77 -10.15 7.17
C CYS A 74 -10.26 -8.71 7.08
N ALA A 75 -10.83 -7.77 7.83
CA ALA A 75 -10.38 -6.38 7.91
C ALA A 75 -8.96 -6.29 8.51
N TYR A 76 -8.70 -7.05 9.57
CA TYR A 76 -7.35 -7.18 10.15
C TYR A 76 -6.36 -7.80 9.16
N GLY A 77 -6.78 -8.84 8.41
CA GLY A 77 -5.97 -9.45 7.35
C GLY A 77 -5.68 -8.50 6.19
N LEU A 78 -6.60 -7.59 5.88
CA LEU A 78 -6.42 -6.54 4.87
C LEU A 78 -5.40 -5.49 5.34
N HIS A 79 -5.43 -5.13 6.64
CA HIS A 79 -4.44 -4.27 7.27
C HIS A 79 -3.02 -4.87 7.21
N ARG A 80 -2.91 -6.21 7.27
CA ARG A 80 -1.64 -6.93 7.13
C ARG A 80 -1.21 -7.16 5.68
N HIS A 81 -1.88 -6.53 4.70
CA HIS A 81 -1.63 -6.69 3.26
C HIS A 81 -1.64 -8.16 2.79
N SER A 82 -2.48 -9.02 3.38
CA SER A 82 -2.55 -10.44 3.01
C SER A 82 -3.47 -10.68 1.80
N ARG A 83 -2.94 -11.38 0.78
CA ARG A 83 -3.69 -11.71 -0.46
C ARG A 83 -4.89 -12.61 -0.19
N ILE A 84 -4.74 -13.55 0.75
CA ILE A 84 -5.77 -14.54 1.09
C ILE A 84 -6.94 -13.87 1.82
N ALA A 85 -6.66 -12.92 2.70
CA ALA A 85 -7.70 -12.17 3.42
C ALA A 85 -8.57 -11.34 2.45
N ALA A 86 -7.95 -10.70 1.46
CA ALA A 86 -8.68 -9.96 0.44
C ALA A 86 -9.58 -10.87 -0.42
N LEU A 87 -9.11 -12.07 -0.78
CA LEU A 87 -9.90 -13.05 -1.52
C LEU A 87 -11.06 -13.58 -0.67
N LEU A 88 -10.81 -13.94 0.59
CA LEU A 88 -11.85 -14.41 1.52
C LEU A 88 -12.95 -13.36 1.70
N LEU A 89 -12.58 -12.08 1.85
CA LEU A 89 -13.54 -10.97 2.00
C LEU A 89 -14.41 -10.80 0.74
N VAL A 90 -13.82 -10.89 -0.46
CA VAL A 90 -14.57 -10.83 -1.72
C VAL A 90 -15.51 -12.03 -1.89
N VAL A 91 -15.01 -13.24 -1.66
CA VAL A 91 -15.83 -14.48 -1.76
C VAL A 91 -16.98 -14.43 -0.76
N TYR A 92 -16.71 -13.99 0.48
CA TYR A 92 -17.73 -13.81 1.50
C TYR A 92 -18.83 -12.83 1.04
N CYS A 93 -18.44 -11.69 0.49
CA CYS A 93 -19.39 -10.69 0.02
C CYS A 93 -20.25 -11.21 -1.15
N ILE A 94 -19.69 -12.04 -2.02
CA ILE A 94 -20.43 -12.71 -3.11
C ILE A 94 -21.45 -13.70 -2.55
N LEU A 95 -21.05 -14.55 -1.59
CA LEU A 95 -21.96 -15.52 -0.95
C LEU A 95 -23.11 -14.80 -0.22
N ALA A 96 -22.81 -13.76 0.55
CA ALA A 96 -23.81 -12.97 1.26
C ALA A 96 -24.86 -12.36 0.30
N ARG A 97 -24.43 -11.95 -0.90
CA ARG A 97 -25.34 -11.41 -1.93
C ARG A 97 -26.20 -12.48 -2.60
N LEU A 98 -25.63 -13.66 -2.87
CA LEU A 98 -26.38 -14.82 -3.37
C LEU A 98 -27.50 -15.22 -2.41
N ILE A 99 -27.22 -15.24 -1.11
CA ILE A 99 -28.22 -15.56 -0.07
C ILE A 99 -29.33 -14.49 -0.01
N LEU A 100 -28.96 -13.21 -0.14
CA LEU A 100 -29.95 -12.12 -0.17
C LEU A 100 -30.86 -12.20 -1.41
N LEU A 101 -30.28 -12.52 -2.58
CA LEU A 101 -31.03 -12.69 -3.83
C LEU A 101 -31.97 -13.89 -3.76
N ALA A 102 -31.52 -15.00 -3.15
CA ALA A 102 -32.35 -16.19 -2.93
C ALA A 102 -33.51 -15.91 -1.96
N SER A 103 -33.33 -15.00 -1.00
CA SER A 103 -34.38 -14.57 -0.07
C SER A 103 -35.41 -13.62 -0.71
N GLY A 104 -35.27 -13.24 -1.99
CA GLY A 104 -36.20 -12.35 -2.71
C GLY A 104 -36.21 -10.90 -2.21
N ASN A 105 -35.30 -10.54 -1.30
CA ASN A 105 -35.27 -9.23 -0.67
C ASN A 105 -34.34 -8.30 -1.47
N LEU A 106 -34.93 -7.46 -2.32
CA LEU A 106 -34.21 -6.50 -3.15
C LEU A 106 -33.68 -5.29 -2.35
N ASN A 107 -34.19 -5.11 -1.12
CA ASN A 107 -33.75 -4.03 -0.24
C ASN A 107 -32.27 -4.18 0.10
N GLY A 108 -31.48 -3.15 -0.24
CA GLY A 108 -30.04 -3.11 0.01
C GLY A 108 -29.18 -3.79 -1.06
N MET A 109 -29.74 -4.22 -2.21
CA MET A 109 -28.96 -4.78 -3.31
C MET A 109 -27.97 -3.76 -3.91
N VAL A 110 -28.42 -2.52 -4.12
CA VAL A 110 -27.59 -1.42 -4.64
C VAL A 110 -26.41 -1.13 -3.71
N LEU A 111 -26.66 -0.94 -2.41
CA LEU A 111 -25.62 -0.74 -1.41
C LEU A 111 -24.62 -1.91 -1.40
N GLY A 112 -25.13 -3.11 -1.60
CA GLY A 112 -24.33 -4.31 -1.76
C GLY A 112 -23.37 -4.34 -2.90
N VAL A 113 -23.85 -3.97 -4.09
CA VAL A 113 -23.01 -3.87 -5.28
C VAL A 113 -21.94 -2.81 -5.07
N ILE A 114 -22.27 -1.67 -4.44
CA ILE A 114 -21.29 -0.63 -4.11
C ILE A 114 -20.21 -1.19 -3.18
N ILE A 115 -20.59 -1.84 -2.08
CA ILE A 115 -19.66 -2.45 -1.13
C ILE A 115 -18.78 -3.50 -1.82
N LEU A 116 -19.38 -4.34 -2.67
CA LEU A 116 -18.66 -5.35 -3.45
C LEU A 116 -17.62 -4.72 -4.37
N LEU A 117 -17.97 -3.63 -5.08
CA LEU A 117 -17.03 -2.91 -5.94
C LEU A 117 -15.87 -2.29 -5.15
N VAL A 118 -16.15 -1.74 -3.96
CA VAL A 118 -15.12 -1.24 -3.06
C VAL A 118 -14.18 -2.37 -2.62
N TYR A 119 -14.72 -3.54 -2.27
CA TYR A 119 -13.88 -4.69 -1.90
C TYR A 119 -13.08 -5.26 -3.07
N LEU A 120 -13.64 -5.30 -4.29
CA LEU A 120 -12.87 -5.64 -5.49
C LEU A 120 -11.73 -4.65 -5.73
N GLY A 121 -11.98 -3.36 -5.53
CA GLY A 121 -10.97 -2.30 -5.62
C GLY A 121 -9.85 -2.48 -4.60
N ALA A 122 -10.21 -2.78 -3.34
CA ALA A 122 -9.26 -3.06 -2.26
C ALA A 122 -8.44 -4.33 -2.54
N ALA A 123 -9.08 -5.41 -3.00
CA ALA A 123 -8.40 -6.65 -3.38
C ALA A 123 -7.41 -6.41 -4.52
N ARG A 124 -7.81 -5.72 -5.59
CA ARG A 124 -6.88 -5.31 -6.67
C ARG A 124 -5.71 -4.47 -6.15
N GLY A 125 -5.96 -3.57 -5.20
CA GLY A 125 -4.92 -2.79 -4.51
C GLY A 125 -3.88 -3.67 -3.81
N THR A 126 -4.31 -4.71 -3.09
CA THR A 126 -3.38 -5.65 -2.42
C THR A 126 -2.52 -6.44 -3.40
N PHE A 127 -3.08 -6.85 -4.56
CA PHE A 127 -2.30 -7.52 -5.61
C PHE A 127 -1.26 -6.58 -6.24
N GLN A 128 -1.63 -5.33 -6.48
CA GLN A 128 -0.69 -4.32 -6.99
C GLN A 128 0.43 -4.02 -6.00
N TYR A 129 0.11 -3.89 -4.70
CA TYR A 129 1.11 -3.69 -3.66
C TYR A 129 2.12 -4.84 -3.60
N HIS A 130 1.64 -6.08 -3.68
CA HIS A 130 2.51 -7.26 -3.70
C HIS A 130 3.37 -7.36 -4.96
N ARG A 131 2.80 -7.01 -6.13
CA ARG A 131 3.55 -6.97 -7.39
C ARG A 131 4.65 -5.91 -7.33
N TRP A 132 4.35 -4.73 -6.78
CA TRP A 132 5.32 -3.66 -6.55
C TRP A 132 6.40 -4.11 -5.56
N LEU A 133 6.04 -4.73 -4.44
CA LEU A 133 7.00 -5.25 -3.46
C LEU A 133 7.93 -6.32 -4.06
N GLN A 134 7.41 -7.17 -4.94
CA GLN A 134 8.22 -8.18 -5.64
C GLN A 134 9.14 -7.55 -6.70
N GLN A 135 8.71 -6.48 -7.36
CA GLN A 135 9.56 -5.70 -8.26
C GLN A 135 10.68 -4.98 -7.51
N GLU A 136 10.36 -4.35 -6.37
CA GLU A 136 11.32 -3.64 -5.53
C GLU A 136 12.37 -4.59 -4.94
N ARG A 137 11.98 -5.81 -4.54
CA ARG A 137 12.93 -6.84 -4.09
C ARG A 137 13.86 -7.36 -5.21
N ARG A 138 13.37 -7.40 -6.45
CA ARG A 138 14.17 -7.87 -7.60
C ARG A 138 15.09 -6.79 -8.15
N PHE A 139 14.66 -5.54 -8.14
CA PHE A 139 15.42 -4.40 -8.62
C PHE A 139 15.19 -3.22 -7.66
N PRO A 140 15.97 -3.12 -6.58
CA PRO A 140 15.80 -2.06 -5.61
C PRO A 140 15.94 -0.71 -6.30
N SER A 141 14.93 0.15 -6.16
CA SER A 141 14.90 1.46 -6.80
C SER A 141 16.06 2.36 -6.37
N SER A 142 16.66 2.09 -5.22
CA SER A 142 17.89 2.73 -4.74
C SER A 142 19.14 2.41 -5.58
N GLN A 143 19.13 1.31 -6.35
CA GLN A 143 20.25 0.91 -7.22
C GLN A 143 20.03 1.29 -8.68
N ARG A 144 18.90 1.90 -9.04
CA ARG A 144 18.72 2.42 -10.41
C ARG A 144 19.57 3.68 -10.54
N PRO A 145 20.53 3.72 -11.48
CA PRO A 145 21.20 4.97 -11.84
C PRO A 145 20.10 5.97 -12.17
N ARG A 146 20.01 7.08 -11.42
CA ARG A 146 19.02 8.09 -11.79
C ARG A 146 19.47 8.67 -13.12
N VAL A 147 18.53 9.01 -13.99
CA VAL A 147 18.85 9.72 -15.24
C VAL A 147 19.61 11.02 -14.94
N SER A 148 19.41 11.62 -13.76
CA SER A 148 20.19 12.77 -13.28
C SER A 148 21.66 12.45 -12.94
N ASP A 149 21.98 11.19 -12.66
CA ASP A 149 23.33 10.75 -12.33
C ASP A 149 24.15 10.44 -13.60
N ASP A 150 23.47 10.33 -14.75
CA ASP A 150 24.11 10.14 -16.05
C ASP A 150 24.83 11.45 -16.46
N PRO A 151 26.14 11.39 -16.76
CA PRO A 151 26.94 12.55 -17.13
C PRO A 151 26.36 13.35 -18.32
N LEU A 152 25.54 12.73 -19.18
CA LEU A 152 24.87 13.40 -20.29
C LEU A 152 23.81 14.42 -19.87
N PHE A 153 23.18 14.23 -18.71
CA PHE A 153 22.08 15.07 -18.22
C PHE A 153 22.51 16.02 -17.09
N ARG A 154 23.80 16.08 -16.75
CA ARG A 154 24.34 17.14 -15.90
C ARG A 154 24.22 18.47 -16.64
N THR A 155 23.30 19.32 -16.20
CA THR A 155 23.38 20.75 -16.54
C THR A 155 24.72 21.25 -16.02
N ARG A 156 25.59 21.75 -16.91
CA ARG A 156 26.80 22.45 -16.48
C ARG A 156 26.38 23.49 -15.43
N PRO A 157 27.12 23.63 -14.32
CA PRO A 157 26.94 24.79 -13.45
C PRO A 157 26.97 26.03 -14.35
N PRO A 158 26.05 27.01 -14.18
CA PRO A 158 26.24 28.30 -14.83
C PRO A 158 27.62 28.78 -14.40
N GLU A 159 28.53 28.94 -15.36
CA GLU A 159 29.80 29.61 -15.12
C GLU A 159 29.46 30.99 -14.54
N SER A 160 29.53 31.10 -13.23
CA SER A 160 29.59 32.38 -12.55
C SER A 160 30.91 33.02 -12.97
N THR A 161 30.85 33.79 -14.05
CA THR A 161 31.53 35.07 -14.18
C THR A 161 32.95 35.12 -13.61
N THR A 162 33.86 34.29 -14.13
CA THR A 162 35.31 34.50 -14.01
C THR A 162 35.83 35.66 -14.88
N ALA A 163 34.94 36.52 -15.40
CA ALA A 163 35.28 37.71 -16.15
C ALA A 163 35.32 39.00 -15.30
N GLU A 164 34.88 38.96 -14.03
CA GLU A 164 34.79 40.15 -13.16
C GLU A 164 36.01 40.36 -12.24
N ALA A 165 37.11 39.64 -12.48
CA ALA A 165 38.33 39.76 -11.68
C ALA A 165 39.51 40.45 -12.41
N ALA A 166 39.34 40.92 -13.65
CA ALA A 166 40.45 41.37 -14.50
C ALA A 166 40.51 42.87 -14.82
N ILE A 167 39.64 43.73 -14.24
CA ILE A 167 39.53 45.15 -14.63
C ILE A 167 39.98 46.13 -13.52
N THR A 168 40.39 45.65 -12.34
CA THR A 168 40.79 46.51 -11.22
C THR A 168 42.30 46.67 -11.12
N ASP A 169 42.95 47.17 -12.18
CA ASP A 169 44.34 47.64 -12.07
C ASP A 169 44.58 48.80 -13.07
N VAL A 170 43.98 49.95 -12.78
CA VAL A 170 44.28 51.22 -13.46
C VAL A 170 44.86 52.18 -12.42
N PRO A 171 46.12 52.62 -12.55
CA PRO A 171 46.74 53.52 -11.59
C PRO A 171 46.20 54.95 -11.76
N VAL A 172 45.81 55.56 -10.65
CA VAL A 172 45.32 56.95 -10.57
C VAL A 172 46.51 57.92 -10.70
N PRO A 173 46.50 58.89 -11.64
CA PRO A 173 47.55 59.89 -11.73
C PRO A 173 47.41 60.99 -10.65
N PRO A 174 48.52 61.60 -10.19
CA PRO A 174 48.50 62.61 -9.15
C PRO A 174 47.88 63.92 -9.67
N ALA A 175 46.99 64.50 -8.86
CA ALA A 175 46.39 65.80 -9.10
C ALA A 175 47.43 66.91 -8.87
N HIS A 176 47.60 67.79 -9.87
CA HIS A 176 48.21 69.11 -9.75
C HIS A 176 47.11 70.18 -9.73
#